data_AF-A0A5C8TCC9-F1
#
_entry.id   AF-A0A5C8TCC9-F1
#
_cell.length_a   1.000
_cell.length_b   1.000
_cell.length_c   1.000
_cell.angle_alpha   90.00
_cell.angle_beta   90.00
_cell.angle_gamma   90.00
#
_symmetry.space_group_name_H-M   'P 1'
#
loop_
_entity.id
_entity.type
_entity.pdbx_description
1 polymer ?
#
loop_
_entity_poly.entity_id
_entity_poly.type
_entity_poly.pdbx_seq_one_letter_code
_entity_poly.pdbx_strand_id
1 'polypeptide(L)'
;MLRKTALSALMAALAAGSIGGCTYLPAAGPTASAIEAGAEVATADGGVLARYEIIDVTPSVVEALRGRPLDSLLASFGDHRPSTEPVIGIGDMVSVSVWEAGSGGLFSGPLVADRFSAGSK
;
A
#
# COMPACT_ATOMS: atom_id res chain seq x y z
N MET A 1 -72.45 13.89 12.92
CA MET A 1 -71.21 14.58 12.47
C MET A 1 -69.97 14.04 13.17
N LEU A 2 -70.00 13.81 14.49
CA LEU A 2 -68.89 13.26 15.30
C LEU A 2 -68.31 11.91 14.84
N ARG A 3 -69.15 11.03 14.28
CA ARG A 3 -68.71 9.72 13.75
C ARG A 3 -67.87 9.83 12.46
N LYS A 4 -68.13 10.85 11.64
CA LYS A 4 -67.43 11.05 10.37
C LYS A 4 -66.03 11.60 10.62
N THR A 5 -65.89 12.55 11.54
CA THR A 5 -64.60 13.15 11.93
C THR A 5 -63.69 12.15 12.64
N ALA A 6 -64.24 11.26 13.48
CA ALA A 6 -63.49 10.18 14.11
C ALA A 6 -62.94 9.17 13.08
N LEU A 7 -63.74 8.84 12.05
CA LEU A 7 -63.31 7.94 10.98
C LEU A 7 -62.20 8.55 10.11
N SER A 8 -62.29 9.87 9.84
CA SER A 8 -61.25 10.57 9.06
C SER A 8 -59.94 10.66 9.84
N ALA A 9 -60.01 10.96 11.14
CA ALA A 9 -58.84 11.01 12.01
C ALA A 9 -58.14 9.64 12.12
N LEU A 10 -58.92 8.56 12.21
CA LEU A 10 -58.37 7.19 12.27
C LEU A 10 -57.67 6.81 10.96
N MET A 11 -58.24 7.15 9.80
CA MET A 11 -57.59 6.92 8.50
C MET A 11 -56.31 7.74 8.34
N ALA A 12 -56.31 9.00 8.79
CA ALA A 12 -55.12 9.86 8.74
C ALA A 12 -53.98 9.31 9.62
N ALA A 13 -54.31 8.82 10.81
CA ALA A 13 -53.33 8.19 11.71
C ALA A 13 -52.76 6.89 11.12
N LEU A 14 -53.60 6.08 10.48
CA LEU A 14 -53.16 4.82 9.86
C LEU A 14 -52.28 5.08 8.61
N ALA A 15 -52.63 6.09 7.81
CA ALA A 15 -51.83 6.52 6.66
C ALA A 15 -50.47 7.09 7.10
N ALA A 16 -50.42 7.88 8.16
CA ALA A 16 -49.16 8.39 8.72
C ALA A 16 -48.25 7.28 9.25
N GLY A 17 -48.82 6.24 9.88
CA GLY A 17 -48.06 5.08 10.37
C GLY A 17 -47.46 4.21 9.25
N SER A 18 -48.12 4.13 8.08
CA SER A 18 -47.64 3.32 6.95
C SER A 18 -46.41 3.85 6.22
N ILE A 19 -46.01 5.11 6.44
CA ILE A 19 -44.85 5.73 5.76
C ILE A 19 -43.52 5.26 6.37
N GLY A 20 -43.53 4.70 7.59
CA GLY A 20 -42.35 4.13 8.25
C GLY A 20 -42.00 2.70 7.83
N GLY A 21 -42.78 2.05 6.96
CA GLY A 21 -42.55 0.65 6.57
C GLY A 21 -41.27 0.42 5.77
N CYS A 22 -40.77 1.44 5.06
CA CYS A 22 -39.58 1.33 4.23
C CYS A 22 -38.26 1.25 5.02
N THR A 23 -38.26 1.62 6.31
CA THR A 23 -37.09 1.46 7.19
C THR A 23 -37.04 0.08 7.87
N TYR A 24 -38.08 -0.75 7.70
CA TYR A 24 -38.22 -2.05 8.35
C TYR A 24 -38.20 -3.23 7.38
N LEU A 25 -38.03 -2.98 6.08
CA LEU A 25 -37.74 -4.04 5.11
C LEU A 25 -36.40 -4.69 5.46
N PRO A 26 -36.26 -6.03 5.42
CA PRO A 26 -34.99 -6.68 5.68
C PRO A 26 -33.96 -6.21 4.65
N ALA A 27 -33.06 -5.33 5.06
CA ALA A 27 -31.86 -5.06 4.27
C ALA A 27 -31.09 -6.38 4.20
N ALA A 28 -30.73 -6.82 2.99
CA ALA A 28 -29.85 -7.97 2.80
C ALA A 28 -28.40 -7.60 3.18
N GLY A 29 -28.19 -7.16 4.42
CA GLY A 29 -26.92 -6.65 4.92
C GLY A 29 -27.04 -5.95 6.29
N PRO A 30 -25.89 -5.68 6.93
CA PRO A 30 -25.83 -4.90 8.17
C PRO A 30 -26.37 -3.48 7.97
N THR A 31 -26.95 -2.90 9.02
CA THR A 31 -27.36 -1.49 9.03
C THR A 31 -26.13 -0.58 9.06
N ALA A 32 -26.28 0.68 8.65
CA ALA A 32 -25.19 1.66 8.69
C ALA A 32 -24.56 1.79 10.10
N SER A 33 -25.41 1.83 11.14
CA SER A 33 -24.97 1.84 12.53
C SER A 33 -24.18 0.59 12.94
N ALA A 34 -24.51 -0.57 12.35
CA ALA A 34 -23.80 -1.82 12.63
C ALA A 34 -22.43 -1.86 11.93
N ILE A 35 -22.27 -1.17 10.80
CA ILE A 35 -20.97 -0.97 10.13
C ILE A 35 -20.10 0.00 10.94
N GLU A 36 -20.65 1.13 11.39
CA GLU A 36 -19.93 2.11 12.23
C GLU A 36 -19.46 1.46 13.55
N ALA A 37 -20.35 0.77 14.26
CA ALA A 37 -20.00 0.07 15.49
C ALA A 37 -18.97 -1.05 15.29
N GLY A 38 -18.87 -1.63 14.09
CA GLY A 38 -17.90 -2.67 13.76
C GLY A 38 -16.53 -2.16 13.34
N ALA A 39 -16.39 -0.87 13.01
CA ALA A 39 -15.10 -0.24 12.71
C ALA A 39 -14.25 -0.01 13.97
N GLU A 40 -14.90 0.19 15.13
CA GLU A 40 -14.26 0.48 16.41
C GLU A 40 -14.28 -0.74 17.36
N VAL A 41 -13.61 -1.84 16.99
CA VAL A 41 -13.53 -3.01 17.89
C VAL A 41 -12.26 -2.91 18.77
N ALA A 42 -12.47 -2.57 20.04
CA ALA A 42 -11.48 -2.76 21.08
C ALA A 42 -11.23 -4.26 21.30
N THR A 43 -9.97 -4.68 21.26
CA THR A 43 -9.55 -6.04 21.60
C THR A 43 -9.51 -6.20 23.12
N ALA A 44 -9.61 -7.45 23.58
CA ALA A 44 -9.50 -7.79 25.00
C ALA A 44 -8.17 -7.33 25.64
N ASP A 45 -7.13 -7.10 24.83
CA ASP A 45 -5.80 -6.64 25.25
C ASP A 45 -5.66 -5.10 25.21
N GLY A 46 -6.75 -4.35 25.00
CA GLY A 46 -6.76 -2.89 25.00
C GLY A 46 -6.23 -2.24 23.72
N GLY A 47 -6.00 -3.02 22.65
CA GLY A 47 -5.65 -2.50 21.33
C GLY A 47 -6.90 -2.31 20.46
N VAL A 48 -6.91 -1.34 19.56
CA VAL A 48 -7.96 -1.26 18.52
C VAL A 48 -7.47 -2.08 17.32
N LEU A 49 -8.10 -3.23 17.05
CA LEU A 49 -7.91 -3.96 15.79
C LEU A 49 -9.15 -3.76 14.93
N ALA A 50 -9.15 -2.67 14.15
CA ALA A 50 -10.17 -2.46 13.13
C ALA A 50 -10.00 -3.55 12.04
N ARG A 51 -11.02 -4.39 11.83
CA ARG A 51 -11.01 -5.37 10.71
C ARG A 51 -11.15 -4.69 9.35
N TYR A 52 -11.69 -3.48 9.35
CA TYR A 52 -11.85 -2.58 8.22
C TYR A 52 -11.93 -1.15 8.75
N GLU A 53 -11.62 -0.17 7.91
CA GLU A 53 -11.66 1.25 8.24
C GLU A 53 -12.72 1.96 7.38
N ILE A 54 -13.41 2.94 7.96
CA ILE A 54 -14.35 3.81 7.26
C ILE A 54 -13.61 5.10 6.93
N ILE A 55 -13.46 5.39 5.63
CA ILE A 55 -12.71 6.56 5.14
C ILE A 55 -13.66 7.49 4.40
N ASP A 56 -13.68 8.77 4.77
CA ASP A 56 -14.39 9.80 4.04
C ASP A 56 -13.71 10.13 2.71
N VAL A 57 -14.43 9.92 1.61
CA VAL A 57 -13.93 10.21 0.26
C VAL A 57 -14.08 11.69 -0.05
N THR A 58 -13.05 12.46 0.29
CA THR A 58 -12.96 13.90 0.01
C THR A 58 -12.21 14.19 -1.30
N PRO A 59 -12.34 15.40 -1.89
CA PRO A 59 -11.56 15.78 -3.06
C PRO A 59 -10.03 15.65 -2.87
N SER A 60 -9.52 15.92 -1.66
CA SER A 60 -8.11 15.72 -1.31
C SER A 60 -7.70 14.26 -1.33
N VAL A 61 -8.57 13.33 -0.87
CA VAL A 61 -8.33 11.88 -0.95
C VAL A 61 -8.30 11.44 -2.41
N VAL A 62 -9.21 11.94 -3.23
CA VAL A 62 -9.23 11.64 -4.68
C VAL A 62 -7.97 12.14 -5.37
N GLU A 63 -7.51 13.35 -5.04
CA GLU A 63 -6.27 13.91 -5.61
C GLU A 63 -5.04 13.09 -5.18
N ALA A 64 -4.96 12.70 -3.91
CA ALA A 64 -3.89 11.85 -3.41
C ALA A 64 -3.85 10.48 -4.10
N LEU A 65 -5.01 9.88 -4.38
CA LEU A 65 -5.12 8.59 -5.04
C LEU A 65 -4.92 8.66 -6.56
N ARG A 66 -5.05 9.84 -7.19
CA ARG A 66 -4.90 10.01 -8.64
C ARG A 66 -3.51 9.61 -9.16
N GLY A 67 -2.47 9.82 -8.35
CA GLY A 67 -1.10 9.46 -8.70
C GLY A 67 -0.72 8.01 -8.39
N ARG A 68 -1.59 7.25 -7.71
CA ARG A 68 -1.28 5.86 -7.30
C ARG A 68 -1.46 4.94 -8.51
N PRO A 69 -0.40 4.27 -9.01
CA PRO A 69 -0.56 3.24 -10.03
C PRO A 69 -1.43 2.11 -9.47
N LEU A 70 -2.29 1.54 -10.31
CA LEU A 70 -3.08 0.37 -9.95
C LEU A 70 -2.14 -0.79 -9.62
N ASP A 71 -2.43 -1.49 -8.52
CA ASP A 71 -1.71 -2.70 -8.17
C ASP A 71 -1.84 -3.68 -9.34
N SER A 72 -0.73 -3.96 -10.00
CA SER A 72 -0.66 -4.90 -11.12
C SER A 72 0.58 -5.76 -10.98
N LEU A 73 0.52 -6.96 -11.56
CA LEU A 73 1.68 -7.84 -11.63
C LEU A 73 2.85 -7.16 -12.35
N LEU A 74 2.55 -6.36 -13.37
CA LEU A 74 3.57 -5.56 -14.06
C LEU A 74 4.17 -4.48 -13.16
N ALA A 75 3.38 -3.81 -12.33
CA ALA A 75 3.90 -2.82 -11.37
C ALA A 75 4.75 -3.47 -10.27
N SER A 76 4.42 -4.69 -9.84
CA SER A 76 5.12 -5.39 -8.75
C SER A 76 6.35 -6.17 -9.22
N PHE A 77 6.31 -6.75 -10.42
CA PHE A 77 7.33 -7.69 -10.93
C PHE A 77 7.94 -7.28 -12.28
N GLY A 78 7.47 -6.19 -12.90
CA GLY A 78 7.97 -5.72 -14.19
C GLY A 78 9.24 -4.88 -14.10
N ASP A 79 9.66 -4.49 -12.89
CA ASP A 79 10.96 -3.86 -12.71
C ASP A 79 12.06 -4.93 -12.73
N HIS A 80 12.77 -4.98 -13.85
CA HIS A 80 13.90 -5.89 -14.05
C HIS A 80 15.25 -5.18 -13.87
N ARG A 81 15.26 -3.97 -13.28
CA ARG A 81 16.53 -3.30 -12.99
C ARG A 81 17.33 -4.14 -11.99
N PRO A 82 18.65 -4.27 -12.18
CA PRO A 82 19.51 -4.91 -11.19
C PRO A 82 19.37 -4.21 -9.83
N SER A 83 19.57 -4.96 -8.74
CA SER A 83 19.64 -4.38 -7.40
C SER A 83 20.63 -3.21 -7.38
N THR A 84 20.23 -2.10 -6.74
CA THR A 84 21.15 -0.96 -6.51
C THR A 84 22.33 -1.37 -5.62
N GLU A 85 22.10 -2.35 -4.77
CA GLU A 85 23.12 -2.92 -3.89
C GLU A 85 23.28 -4.41 -4.24
N PRO A 86 24.23 -4.75 -5.13
CA PRO A 86 24.47 -6.15 -5.49
C PRO A 86 25.04 -6.88 -4.27
N VAL A 87 24.36 -7.96 -3.86
CA VAL A 87 24.75 -8.82 -2.74
C VAL A 87 25.37 -10.11 -3.28
N ILE A 88 26.49 -10.55 -2.71
CA ILE A 88 27.12 -11.84 -3.02
C ILE A 88 26.41 -12.94 -2.24
N GLY A 89 25.90 -13.95 -2.94
CA GLY A 89 25.18 -15.09 -2.37
C GLY A 89 26.06 -16.31 -2.08
N ILE A 90 25.49 -17.29 -1.38
CA ILE A 90 26.15 -18.58 -1.14
C ILE A 90 26.23 -19.36 -2.45
N GLY A 91 27.45 -19.74 -2.86
CA GLY A 91 27.71 -20.47 -4.10
C GLY A 91 28.22 -19.58 -5.24
N ASP A 92 28.25 -18.25 -5.06
CA ASP A 92 28.83 -17.34 -6.04
C ASP A 92 30.36 -17.48 -6.08
N MET A 93 30.93 -17.38 -7.29
CA MET A 93 32.38 -17.26 -7.48
C MET A 93 32.75 -15.78 -7.67
N VAL A 94 33.64 -15.29 -6.83
CA VAL A 94 34.21 -13.94 -6.94
C VAL A 94 35.59 -14.03 -7.57
N SER A 95 35.82 -13.27 -8.65
CA SER A 95 37.14 -13.10 -9.26
C SER A 95 37.69 -11.71 -8.92
N VAL A 96 38.86 -11.68 -8.29
CA VAL A 96 39.54 -10.44 -7.89
C VAL A 96 40.84 -10.32 -8.67
N SER A 97 40.94 -9.31 -9.53
CA SER A 97 42.15 -8.98 -10.28
C SER A 97 42.80 -7.73 -9.71
N VAL A 98 44.01 -7.88 -9.18
CA VAL A 98 44.80 -6.77 -8.64
C VAL A 98 45.90 -6.42 -9.64
N TRP A 99 46.00 -5.15 -10.00
CA TRP A 99 47.02 -4.62 -10.90
C TRP A 99 47.89 -3.61 -10.15
N GLU A 100 49.19 -3.63 -10.42
CA GLU A 100 50.12 -2.63 -9.91
C GLU A 100 50.68 -1.83 -11.08
N ALA A 101 50.66 -0.49 -10.98
CA ALA A 101 51.23 0.39 -11.97
C ALA A 101 52.66 0.74 -11.58
N GLY A 102 53.63 -0.07 -12.02
CA GLY A 102 55.03 0.23 -11.77
C GLY A 102 55.96 -0.97 -11.91
N SER A 103 57.19 -0.67 -12.24
CA SER A 103 58.30 -1.61 -12.20
C SER A 103 58.69 -1.83 -10.71
N GLY A 104 59.13 -3.04 -10.31
CA GLY A 104 59.70 -3.27 -8.97
C GLY A 104 58.71 -3.48 -7.82
N GLY A 105 57.44 -3.70 -8.14
CA GLY A 105 56.35 -3.97 -7.21
C GLY A 105 56.21 -5.41 -6.73
N LEU A 106 55.16 -5.70 -5.97
CA LEU A 106 54.86 -7.03 -5.38
C LEU A 106 54.63 -8.11 -6.46
N PHE A 107 54.11 -7.70 -7.62
CA PHE A 107 53.80 -8.58 -8.76
C PHE A 107 54.68 -8.34 -9.99
N SER A 108 55.70 -7.48 -9.89
CA SER A 108 56.63 -7.16 -10.98
C SER A 108 58.03 -7.66 -10.66
N GLY A 109 58.75 -8.17 -11.66
CA GLY A 109 60.17 -8.47 -11.52
C GLY A 109 60.99 -7.23 -11.12
N PRO A 110 62.17 -7.41 -10.49
CA PRO A 110 62.97 -6.32 -10.00
C PRO A 110 63.35 -5.33 -11.11
N LEU A 111 63.43 -4.06 -10.73
CA LEU A 111 63.97 -2.97 -11.54
C LEU A 111 65.43 -3.25 -11.88
N VAL A 112 65.73 -3.77 -13.07
CA VAL A 112 67.12 -3.73 -13.56
C VAL A 112 67.33 -2.37 -14.20
N ALA A 113 67.85 -1.43 -13.41
CA ALA A 113 68.08 -0.03 -13.78
C ALA A 113 68.98 0.15 -15.02
N ASP A 114 69.82 -0.85 -15.34
CA ASP A 114 70.83 -0.75 -16.39
C ASP A 114 70.30 -0.88 -17.84
N ARG A 115 68.99 -1.08 -18.05
CA ARG A 115 68.41 -1.23 -19.40
C ARG A 115 67.37 -0.19 -19.81
N PHE A 116 67.09 0.80 -18.97
CA PHE A 116 66.18 1.89 -19.32
C PHE A 116 66.96 3.12 -19.78
N SER A 117 67.10 3.28 -21.10
CA SER A 117 67.38 4.61 -21.67
C SER A 117 66.05 5.34 -21.80
N ALA A 118 65.86 6.41 -21.03
CA ALA A 118 64.76 7.33 -21.20
C ALA A 118 64.96 8.08 -22.53
N GLY A 119 64.52 7.45 -23.62
CA GLY A 119 64.46 8.07 -24.94
C GLY A 119 63.52 9.27 -24.90
N SER A 120 64.10 10.47 -24.90
CA SER A 120 63.39 11.72 -25.11
C SER A 120 62.70 11.70 -26.46
N LYS A 121 61.39 11.91 -26.47
CA LYS A 121 60.67 12.49 -27.62
C LYS A 121 59.83 13.65 -27.13
#